data_AF-A0A352LMS6-F1
#
_entry.id   AF-A0A352LMS6-F1
#
_cell.length_a   1.000
_cell.length_b   1.000
_cell.length_c   1.000
_cell.angle_alpha   90.00
_cell.angle_beta   90.00
_cell.angle_gamma   90.00
#
_symmetry.space_group_name_H-M   'P 1'
#
loop_
_entity.id
_entity.type
_entity.pdbx_description
1 polymer ?
#
loop_
_entity_poly.entity_id
_entity_poly.type
_entity_poly.pdbx_seq_one_letter_code
_entity_poly.pdbx_strand_id
1 'polypeptide(L)' 'MMDFSSIAEFFHMNGHGFYVWSAYGMLVFLVLCEILTLRKRRVKIINRLIREARAVRDTLSL' A
#
# COMPACT_ATOMS: atom_id res chain seq x y z
N MET A 1 28.49 4.72 -29.01
CA MET A 1 28.44 4.09 -27.67
C MET A 1 27.33 4.81 -26.94
N MET A 2 26.23 4.12 -26.60
CA MET A 2 25.12 4.75 -25.87
C MET A 2 25.50 4.74 -24.40
N ASP A 3 25.93 5.89 -23.90
CA ASP A 3 26.38 6.04 -22.52
C ASP A 3 25.17 5.96 -21.60
N PHE A 4 25.23 5.08 -20.60
CA PHE A 4 24.22 4.93 -19.55
C PHE A 4 24.07 6.17 -18.65
N SER A 5 24.72 7.29 -19.00
CA SER A 5 24.47 8.63 -18.45
C SER A 5 23.03 9.12 -18.65
N SER A 6 22.29 8.53 -19.60
CA SER A 6 20.90 8.91 -19.93
C SER A 6 19.89 8.64 -18.82
N ILE A 7 20.06 7.62 -17.96
CA ILE A 7 19.09 7.34 -16.88
C ILE A 7 19.10 8.48 -15.85
N ALA A 8 20.28 8.96 -15.47
CA ALA A 8 20.41 10.09 -14.55
C ALA A 8 19.85 11.38 -15.17
N GLU A 9 20.06 11.63 -16.46
CA GLU A 9 19.44 12.73 -17.20
C GLU A 9 17.91 12.62 -17.29
N PHE A 10 17.37 11.41 -17.40
CA PHE A 10 15.93 11.16 -17.40
C PHE A 10 15.29 11.44 -16.03
N PHE A 11 16.01 11.12 -14.94
CA PHE A 11 15.62 11.52 -13.58
C PHE A 11 15.89 12.99 -13.28
N HIS A 12 16.82 13.62 -14.00
CA HIS A 12 17.16 15.02 -13.80
C HIS A 12 16.39 15.99 -14.72
N MET A 13 15.79 15.58 -15.85
CA MET A 13 14.99 16.39 -16.79
C MET A 13 15.28 17.91 -16.68
N ASN A 14 16.49 18.34 -17.07
CA ASN A 14 16.93 19.74 -17.02
C ASN A 14 16.73 20.47 -15.66
N GLY A 15 16.86 19.77 -14.53
CA GLY A 15 16.74 20.30 -13.17
C GLY A 15 15.39 20.08 -12.47
N HIS A 16 14.36 19.60 -13.17
CA HIS A 16 13.01 19.46 -12.60
C HIS A 16 12.58 18.03 -12.27
N GLY A 17 13.36 17.02 -12.63
CA GLY A 17 12.92 15.64 -12.45
C GLY A 17 12.74 15.24 -10.97
N PHE A 18 13.47 15.85 -10.03
CA PHE A 18 13.24 15.63 -8.59
C PHE A 18 11.81 15.99 -8.15
N TYR A 19 11.24 17.07 -8.68
CA TYR A 19 9.86 17.49 -8.36
C TYR A 19 8.83 16.49 -8.90
N VAL A 20 9.03 16.04 -10.14
CA VAL A 20 8.13 15.09 -10.81
C VAL A 20 8.16 13.74 -10.08
N TRP A 21 9.35 13.21 -9.82
CA TRP A 21 9.51 11.91 -9.17
C TRP A 21 9.09 11.92 -7.70
N SER A 22 9.26 13.03 -6.98
CA SER A 22 8.74 13.16 -5.61
C SER A 22 7.21 13.24 -5.57
N ALA A 23 6.57 13.92 -6.52
CA ALA A 23 5.11 13.94 -6.64
C ALA A 23 4.55 12.54 -6.97
N TYR A 24 5.13 11.83 -7.94
CA TYR A 24 4.76 10.43 -8.23
C TYR A 24 5.07 9.50 -7.07
N GLY A 25 6.22 9.67 -6.41
CA GLY A 25 6.61 8.91 -5.23
C GLY A 25 5.63 9.10 -4.08
N MET A 26 5.17 10.33 -3.84
CA MET A 26 4.15 10.63 -2.83
C MET A 26 2.81 9.99 -3.16
N LEU A 27 2.38 10.02 -4.42
CA LEU A 27 1.17 9.34 -4.86
C LEU A 27 1.27 7.82 -4.60
N VAL A 28 2.36 7.19 -5.04
CA VAL A 28 2.60 5.75 -4.84
C VAL A 28 2.64 5.42 -3.36
N PHE A 29 3.30 6.25 -2.54
CA PHE A 29 3.36 6.08 -1.10
C PHE A 29 1.97 6.10 -0.46
N LEU A 30 1.14 7.09 -0.80
CA LEU A 30 -0.23 7.19 -0.28
C LEU A 30 -1.08 5.99 -0.69
N VAL A 31 -0.98 5.55 -1.95
CA VAL A 31 -1.69 4.36 -2.45
C VAL A 31 -1.26 3.10 -1.68
N LEU A 32 0.05 2.92 -1.46
CA LEU A 32 0.55 1.79 -0.67
C LEU A 32 0.05 1.85 0.78
N CYS A 33 0.08 3.01 1.41
CA CYS A 33 -0.45 3.21 2.76
C CYS A 33 -1.95 2.82 2.84
N GLU A 34 -2.74 3.22 1.85
CA GLU A 34 -4.16 2.89 1.80
C GLU A 34 -4.37 1.38 1.61
N ILE A 35 -3.65 0.74 0.69
CA ILE A 35 -3.72 -0.73 0.48
C ILE A 35 -3.36 -1.47 1.77
N LEU A 36 -2.29 -1.07 2.45
CA LEU A 36 -1.87 -1.69 3.71
C LEU A 36 -2.92 -1.50 4.81
N THR A 37 -3.52 -0.31 4.89
CA THR A 37 -4.59 0.00 5.86
C THR A 37 -5.85 -0.82 5.57
N LEU A 38 -6.26 -0.94 4.31
CA LEU A 38 -7.38 -1.77 3.88
C LEU A 38 -7.13 -3.25 4.17
N ARG A 39 -5.92 -3.76 3.92
CA ARG A 39 -5.55 -5.14 4.29
C ARG A 39 -5.66 -5.38 5.79
N LYS A 40 -5.14 -4.46 6.61
CA LYS A 40 -5.26 -4.53 8.09
C LYS A 40 -6.71 -4.51 8.54
N ARG A 41 -7.55 -3.65 7.95
CA ARG A 41 -9.00 -3.60 8.26
C ARG A 41 -9.71 -4.90 7.92
N ARG A 42 -9.43 -5.50 6.76
CA ARG A 42 -10.01 -6.79 6.35
C ARG A 42 -9.68 -7.90 7.34
N VAL A 43 -8.42 -8.03 7.75
CA VAL A 43 -7.99 -9.04 8.74
C VAL A 43 -8.69 -8.81 10.09
N LYS A 44 -8.83 -7.56 10.52
CA LYS A 44 -9.52 -7.23 11.79
C LYS A 44 -10.99 -7.62 11.77
N ILE A 45 -11.69 -7.38 10.65
CA ILE A 45 -13.11 -7.74 10.50
C ILE A 45 -13.28 -9.26 10.49
N ILE A 46 -12.46 -9.98 9.71
CA ILE A 46 -12.52 -11.45 9.66
C ILE A 46 -12.28 -12.06 11.04
N ASN A 47 -11.26 -11.57 11.77
CA ASN A 47 -10.98 -12.05 13.12
C ASN A 47 -12.13 -11.79 14.10
N ARG A 48 -12.86 -10.68 13.93
CA ARG A 48 -14.05 -10.39 14.73
C ARG A 48 -15.18 -11.36 14.42
N LEU A 49 -15.48 -11.58 13.15
CA LEU A 49 -16.52 -12.52 12.70
C LEU A 49 -16.24 -13.95 13.18
N ILE A 50 -14.98 -14.41 13.12
CA ILE A 50 -14.60 -15.74 13.61
C ILE A 50 -14.81 -15.88 15.12
N ARG A 51 -14.59 -14.80 15.90
CA ARG A 51 -14.83 -14.80 17.35
C ARG A 51 -16.31 -14.85 17.67
N GLU A 52 -17.12 -14.04 16.99
CA GLU A 52 -18.57 -14.02 17.15
C GLU A 52 -19.20 -15.36 16.73
N ALA A 53 -18.74 -15.97 15.62
CA ALA A 53 -19.19 -17.28 15.17
C ALA A 53 -18.86 -18.42 16.17
N ARG A 54 -17.73 -18.32 16.88
CA ARG A 54 -17.39 -19.27 17.96
C ARG A 54 -18.31 -19.11 19.17
N ALA A 55 -18.56 -17.87 19.61
CA ALA A 55 -19.43 -17.61 20.74
C ALA A 55 -20.88 -18.07 20.50
N VAL A 56 -21.40 -17.92 19.29
CA VAL A 56 -22.75 -18.40 18.91
C VAL A 56 -22.82 -19.93 18.83
N ARG A 57 -21.74 -20.60 18.42
CA ARG A 57 -21.70 -22.06 18.37
C ARG A 57 -21.72 -22.68 19.77
N ASP A 58 -21.02 -22.08 20.72
CA ASP A 58 -20.97 -22.60 22.10
C ASP A 58 -22.32 -22.46 22.83
N THR A 59 -23.13 -21.45 22.50
CA THR A 59 -24.49 -21.30 23.08
C THR A 59 -25.52 -22.25 22.48
N LEU A 60 -25.35 -22.69 21.24
CA LEU A 60 -26.24 -23.66 20.56
C LEU A 60 -25.95 -25.13 20.93
N SER A 61 -24.81 -25.41 21.56
CA SER A 61 -24.44 -26.74 22.04
C SER A 61 -24.91 -27.08 23.47
N LEU A 62 -25.70 -26.20 24.08
CA LEU A 62 -26.38 -26.39 25.38
C LEU A 62 -27.88 -26.62 25.16
#